data_AF-A0A9D7MNI4-F1
#
_entry.id   AF-A0A9D7MNI4-F1
#
_cell.length_a   1.000
_cell.length_b   1.000
_cell.length_c   1.000
_cell.angle_alpha   90.00
_cell.angle_beta   90.00
_cell.angle_gamma   90.00
#
_symmetry.space_group_name_H-M   'P 1'
#
loop_
_entity.id
_entity.type
_entity.pdbx_description
1 polymer ?
#
loop_
_entity_poly.entity_id
_entity_poly.type
_entity_poly.pdbx_seq_one_letter_code
_entity_poly.pdbx_strand_id
1 'polypeptide(L)'
;MKRRDFIKTIAVGGAGAALTFNSIPMKALGMNSVAAKLLDPFVDTDKVLVVIQLLGGNDGLNTVVPYQDNQYYVKRPNIGISSSSVLTIPNSTMGLHPALTEFRNLMLDGKFAVVQNVGYPNPNFSHFRSTDIWHTASDASTILTTGWLGRYLHEEYPNYPGQMPNDPMSIQIGTSADLSLISQVGTMALSFQDPNQFYQLVQGGNYSGYERVKTLAGDELNFTRKVMADSLQYATRVKQAADNGQNLATYPQIIASLIS
;
A
#
# COMPACT_ATOMS: atom_id res chain seq x y z
N MET A 1 -33.91 -4.97 18.40
CA MET A 1 -33.83 -4.79 16.93
C MET A 1 -33.36 -6.10 16.30
N LYS A 2 -34.12 -6.67 15.35
CA LYS A 2 -33.85 -7.99 14.78
C LYS A 2 -33.01 -7.82 13.50
N ARG A 3 -31.91 -8.59 13.38
CA ARG A 3 -30.97 -8.65 12.23
C ARG A 3 -31.64 -8.71 10.85
N ARG A 4 -32.88 -9.18 10.78
CA ARG A 4 -33.67 -9.35 9.56
C ARG A 4 -34.30 -8.06 9.02
N ASP A 5 -34.54 -7.06 9.86
CA ASP A 5 -35.20 -5.81 9.43
C ASP A 5 -34.19 -4.80 8.86
N PHE A 6 -32.92 -4.92 9.26
CA PHE A 6 -31.80 -4.14 8.70
C PHE A 6 -31.50 -4.49 7.24
N ILE A 7 -31.56 -5.78 6.87
CA ILE A 7 -31.29 -6.21 5.48
C ILE A 7 -32.44 -5.88 4.52
N LYS A 8 -33.69 -5.84 5.01
CA LYS A 8 -34.84 -5.45 4.16
C LYS A 8 -34.87 -3.97 3.83
N THR A 9 -34.32 -3.11 4.70
CA THR A 9 -34.34 -1.65 4.51
C THR A 9 -33.34 -1.17 3.45
N ILE A 10 -32.32 -1.97 3.13
CA ILE A 10 -31.35 -1.66 2.06
C ILE A 10 -31.91 -2.00 0.66
N ALA A 11 -33.00 -2.76 0.56
CA ALA A 11 -33.45 -3.35 -0.70
C ALA A 11 -34.54 -2.58 -1.49
N VAL A 12 -35.01 -1.40 -1.05
CA VAL A 12 -36.18 -0.73 -1.68
C VAL A 12 -35.91 0.67 -2.26
N GLY A 13 -34.66 1.16 -2.28
CA GLY A 13 -34.36 2.49 -2.82
C GLY A 13 -33.45 2.49 -4.05
N GLY A 14 -34.01 2.39 -5.27
CA GLY A 14 -33.32 2.77 -6.51
C GLY A 14 -33.35 1.73 -7.62
N ALA A 15 -34.38 1.79 -8.46
CA ALA A 15 -34.43 1.09 -9.74
C ALA A 15 -33.38 1.68 -10.70
N GLY A 16 -32.39 0.88 -11.08
CA GLY A 16 -31.40 1.20 -12.13
C GLY A 16 -31.09 -0.08 -12.90
N ALA A 17 -31.32 -0.07 -14.21
CA ALA A 17 -31.31 -1.25 -15.08
C ALA A 17 -29.99 -2.03 -15.01
N ALA A 18 -30.09 -3.35 -14.84
CA ALA A 18 -28.96 -4.26 -14.95
C ALA A 18 -28.68 -4.55 -16.44
N LEU A 19 -27.51 -4.15 -16.93
CA LEU A 19 -26.98 -4.63 -18.20
C LEU A 19 -26.13 -5.87 -17.93
N THR A 20 -26.42 -6.96 -18.64
CA THR A 20 -25.68 -8.21 -18.54
C THR A 20 -24.61 -8.30 -19.62
N PHE A 21 -23.33 -8.34 -19.24
CA PHE A 21 -22.25 -8.84 -20.09
C PHE A 21 -21.73 -10.14 -19.47
N ASN A 22 -21.80 -11.23 -20.25
CA ASN A 22 -21.16 -12.52 -19.95
C ASN A 22 -21.41 -13.12 -18.55
N SER A 23 -22.68 -13.12 -18.10
CA SER A 23 -23.15 -13.92 -16.95
C SER A 23 -22.63 -13.51 -15.57
N ILE A 24 -22.05 -12.31 -15.41
CA ILE A 24 -21.72 -11.74 -14.09
C ILE A 24 -22.77 -10.67 -13.73
N PRO A 25 -23.55 -10.83 -12.64
CA PRO A 25 -24.53 -9.83 -12.23
C PRO A 25 -23.83 -8.61 -11.60
N MET A 26 -23.53 -7.60 -12.42
CA MET A 26 -23.15 -6.28 -11.91
C MET A 26 -24.40 -5.58 -11.37
N LYS A 27 -24.61 -5.65 -10.05
CA LYS A 27 -25.52 -4.72 -9.37
C LYS A 27 -24.87 -3.34 -9.42
N ALA A 28 -25.58 -2.37 -10.01
CA ALA A 28 -25.20 -0.97 -10.07
C ALA A 28 -24.88 -0.44 -8.66
N LEU A 29 -23.59 -0.43 -8.32
CA LEU A 29 -23.06 0.39 -7.24
C LEU A 29 -23.19 1.82 -7.72
N GLY A 30 -23.96 2.63 -6.98
CA GLY A 30 -24.09 4.05 -7.28
C GLY A 30 -22.70 4.69 -7.46
N MET A 31 -22.55 5.46 -8.54
CA MET A 31 -21.31 6.09 -9.02
C MET A 31 -20.63 7.06 -8.03
N ASN A 32 -21.14 7.16 -6.79
CA ASN A 32 -20.61 8.00 -5.71
C ASN A 32 -20.07 7.22 -4.51
N SER A 33 -20.02 5.88 -4.56
CA SER A 33 -19.38 5.09 -3.48
C SER A 33 -17.86 5.11 -3.61
N VAL A 34 -17.15 5.14 -2.47
CA VAL A 34 -15.69 4.99 -2.41
C VAL A 34 -15.25 3.71 -3.14
N ALA A 35 -16.05 2.65 -3.05
CA ALA A 35 -15.85 1.41 -3.80
C ALA A 35 -15.93 1.59 -5.32
N ALA A 36 -16.87 2.37 -5.85
CA ALA A 36 -16.95 2.67 -7.29
C ALA A 36 -15.75 3.50 -7.79
N LYS A 37 -15.23 4.42 -6.96
CA LYS A 37 -14.01 5.19 -7.28
C LYS A 37 -12.72 4.37 -7.21
N LEU A 38 -12.73 3.27 -6.46
CA LEU A 38 -11.62 2.30 -6.39
C LEU A 38 -11.65 1.28 -7.54
N LEU A 39 -12.76 1.22 -8.29
CA LEU A 39 -12.99 0.27 -9.38
C LEU A 39 -13.01 0.95 -10.76
N ASP A 40 -12.66 2.24 -10.84
CA ASP A 40 -12.50 2.94 -12.12
C ASP A 40 -11.15 2.52 -12.73
N PRO A 41 -11.14 1.78 -13.85
CA PRO A 41 -9.92 1.16 -14.37
C PRO A 41 -9.01 2.12 -15.16
N PHE A 42 -9.37 3.41 -15.27
CA PHE A 42 -8.55 4.42 -15.96
C PHE A 42 -8.60 5.75 -15.24
N VAL A 43 -7.85 5.83 -14.15
CA VAL A 43 -7.76 7.03 -13.34
C VAL A 43 -6.47 7.75 -13.73
N ASP A 44 -6.54 8.55 -14.80
CA ASP A 44 -5.58 9.64 -15.01
C ASP A 44 -5.87 10.71 -13.96
N THR A 45 -5.35 10.50 -12.75
CA THR A 45 -5.45 11.47 -11.68
C THR A 45 -4.11 11.70 -11.04
N ASP A 46 -3.93 12.94 -10.60
CA ASP A 46 -2.83 13.39 -9.75
C ASP A 46 -2.92 12.82 -8.31
N LYS A 47 -3.47 11.61 -8.14
CA LYS A 47 -3.61 10.93 -6.86
C LYS A 47 -2.49 9.92 -6.69
N VAL A 48 -1.79 10.05 -5.58
CA VAL A 48 -0.74 9.11 -5.17
C VAL A 48 -1.30 8.20 -4.10
N LEU A 49 -1.14 6.89 -4.27
CA LEU A 49 -1.34 5.91 -3.21
C LEU A 49 -0.06 5.78 -2.38
N VAL A 50 -0.14 6.12 -1.10
CA VAL A 50 0.95 5.88 -0.15
C VAL A 50 0.56 4.72 0.77
N VAL A 51 1.32 3.63 0.70
CA VAL A 51 1.14 2.46 1.58
C VAL A 51 2.20 2.51 2.67
N ILE A 52 1.75 2.56 3.93
CA ILE A 52 2.63 2.54 5.11
C ILE A 52 2.41 1.21 5.83
N GLN A 53 3.43 0.36 5.82
CA GLN A 53 3.44 -0.87 6.59
C GLN A 53 4.18 -0.66 7.92
N LEU A 54 3.48 -0.85 9.04
CA LEU A 54 4.07 -0.77 10.37
C LEU A 54 4.64 -2.14 10.77
N LEU A 55 5.95 -2.32 10.55
CA LEU A 55 6.70 -3.48 11.03
C LEU A 55 6.93 -3.35 12.54
N GLY A 56 6.89 -4.47 13.27
CA GLY A 56 7.16 -4.48 14.72
C GLY A 56 5.93 -4.62 15.64
N GLY A 57 4.76 -4.94 15.07
CA GLY A 57 3.59 -5.36 15.84
C GLY A 57 2.85 -4.19 16.48
N ASN A 58 2.09 -3.44 15.66
CA ASN A 58 1.16 -2.45 16.19
C ASN A 58 0.13 -3.11 17.11
N ASP A 59 -0.04 -2.56 18.31
CA ASP A 59 -1.08 -2.96 19.23
C ASP A 59 -2.42 -2.32 18.82
N GLY A 60 -3.15 -3.03 17.97
CA GLY A 60 -4.41 -2.55 17.39
C GLY A 60 -5.46 -2.16 18.43
N LEU A 61 -5.48 -2.85 19.59
CA LEU A 61 -6.44 -2.56 20.68
C LEU A 61 -6.06 -1.34 21.52
N ASN A 62 -4.80 -0.90 21.48
CA ASN A 62 -4.39 0.40 22.01
C ASN A 62 -4.41 1.50 20.96
N THR A 63 -4.37 1.16 19.66
CA THR A 63 -4.57 2.12 18.56
C THR A 63 -6.03 2.56 18.44
N VAL A 64 -6.93 1.57 18.41
CA VAL A 64 -8.39 1.74 18.30
C VAL A 64 -9.01 1.07 19.52
N VAL A 65 -9.31 1.88 20.52
CA VAL A 65 -9.55 1.44 21.89
C VAL A 65 -11.04 1.15 22.11
N PRO A 66 -11.43 -0.08 22.48
CA PRO A 66 -12.80 -0.42 22.91
C PRO A 66 -13.05 0.04 24.34
N TYR A 67 -12.97 1.35 24.59
CA TYR A 67 -12.93 1.95 25.94
C TYR A 67 -14.21 1.79 26.77
N GLN A 68 -15.31 1.37 26.13
CA GLN A 68 -16.57 1.05 26.81
C GLN A 68 -16.72 -0.44 27.15
N ASP A 69 -15.79 -1.30 26.71
CA ASP A 69 -15.82 -2.73 26.98
C ASP A 69 -14.98 -3.09 28.21
N ASN A 70 -15.63 -3.50 29.30
CA ASN A 70 -14.95 -3.94 30.52
C ASN A 70 -13.98 -5.12 30.28
N GLN A 71 -14.21 -5.97 29.27
CA GLN A 71 -13.31 -7.07 28.95
C GLN A 71 -11.93 -6.59 28.50
N TYR A 72 -11.84 -5.41 27.87
CA TYR A 72 -10.57 -4.81 27.49
C TYR A 72 -9.69 -4.57 28.72
N TYR A 73 -10.26 -3.98 29.77
CA TYR A 73 -9.54 -3.69 31.01
C TYR A 73 -9.19 -4.96 31.80
N VAL A 74 -10.11 -5.93 31.88
CA VAL A 74 -9.86 -7.22 32.54
C VAL A 74 -8.73 -7.99 31.86
N LYS A 75 -8.67 -7.98 30.52
CA LYS A 75 -7.65 -8.71 29.75
C LYS A 75 -6.34 -7.97 29.62
N ARG A 76 -6.30 -6.67 29.93
CA ARG A 76 -5.13 -5.80 29.71
C ARG A 76 -4.84 -4.93 30.93
N PRO A 77 -4.71 -5.51 32.15
CA PRO A 77 -4.63 -4.75 33.39
C PRO A 77 -3.44 -3.78 33.46
N ASN A 78 -2.33 -4.10 32.78
CA ASN A 78 -1.10 -3.31 32.84
C ASN A 78 -0.93 -2.34 31.67
N ILE A 79 -1.62 -2.56 30.56
CA ILE A 79 -1.40 -1.84 29.28
C ILE A 79 -2.67 -1.22 28.72
N GLY A 80 -3.81 -1.40 29.37
CA GLY A 80 -5.08 -0.82 28.96
C GLY A 80 -5.08 0.70 29.14
N ILE A 81 -5.58 1.41 28.14
CA ILE A 81 -5.70 2.87 28.18
C ILE A 81 -6.96 3.26 28.95
N SER A 82 -6.79 4.07 30.00
CA SER A 82 -7.91 4.59 30.80
C SER A 82 -8.98 5.21 29.91
N SER A 83 -10.25 4.90 30.18
CA SER A 83 -11.39 5.42 29.42
C SER A 83 -11.43 6.95 29.39
N SER A 84 -10.96 7.62 30.46
CA SER A 84 -10.87 9.08 30.56
C SER A 84 -9.80 9.71 29.65
N SER A 85 -8.80 8.95 29.23
CA SER A 85 -7.72 9.43 28.37
C SER A 85 -7.99 9.19 26.88
N VAL A 86 -8.92 8.29 26.56
CA VAL A 86 -9.21 7.89 25.18
C VAL A 86 -9.81 9.04 24.40
N LEU A 87 -9.34 9.22 23.16
CA LEU A 87 -9.93 10.18 22.25
C LEU A 87 -11.24 9.61 21.67
N THR A 88 -12.38 10.09 22.16
CA THR A 88 -13.69 9.56 21.81
C THR A 88 -14.12 9.94 20.39
N ILE A 89 -14.70 8.99 19.67
CA ILE A 89 -15.30 9.22 18.35
C ILE A 89 -16.83 9.33 18.54
N PRO A 90 -17.50 10.39 18.03
CA PRO A 90 -18.94 10.53 18.12
C PRO A 90 -19.68 9.30 17.58
N ASN A 91 -20.74 8.88 18.27
CA ASN A 91 -21.58 7.73 17.88
C ASN A 91 -20.82 6.39 17.77
N SER A 92 -19.72 6.24 18.50
CA SER A 92 -18.89 5.03 18.50
C SER A 92 -18.62 4.55 19.92
N THR A 93 -18.61 3.22 20.09
CA THR A 93 -18.12 2.55 21.31
C THR A 93 -16.59 2.41 21.30
N MET A 94 -15.94 2.85 20.22
CA MET A 94 -14.49 2.85 20.02
C MET A 94 -13.95 4.28 20.11
N GLY A 95 -12.72 4.42 20.55
CA GLY A 95 -11.95 5.66 20.49
C GLY A 95 -10.55 5.42 19.94
N LEU A 96 -9.75 6.47 19.88
CA LEU A 96 -8.35 6.39 19.44
C LEU A 96 -7.39 6.57 20.62
N HIS A 97 -6.17 6.06 20.44
CA HIS A 97 -5.05 6.32 21.35
C HIS A 97 -4.89 7.85 21.62
N PRO A 98 -4.57 8.29 22.84
CA PRO A 98 -4.37 9.71 23.18
C PRO A 98 -3.41 10.47 22.26
N ALA A 99 -2.38 9.78 21.77
CA ALA A 99 -1.38 10.34 20.85
C ALA A 99 -1.90 10.58 19.41
N LEU A 100 -3.08 10.07 19.06
CA LEU A 100 -3.63 10.13 17.69
C LEU A 100 -4.60 11.30 17.50
N THR A 101 -4.31 12.45 18.12
CA THR A 101 -5.18 13.65 18.07
C THR A 101 -5.41 14.11 16.63
N GLU A 102 -4.37 14.15 15.80
CA GLU A 102 -4.50 14.56 14.40
C GLU A 102 -5.30 13.55 13.55
N PHE A 103 -5.15 12.25 13.82
CA PHE A 103 -5.97 11.23 13.14
C PHE A 103 -7.43 11.31 13.55
N ARG A 104 -7.72 11.68 14.80
CA ARG A 104 -9.09 11.98 15.21
C ARG A 104 -9.66 13.16 14.44
N ASN A 105 -8.89 14.24 14.27
CA ASN A 105 -9.33 15.40 13.49
C ASN A 105 -9.64 14.99 12.04
N LEU A 106 -8.75 14.21 11.40
CA LEU A 106 -9.01 13.65 10.07
C LEU A 106 -10.25 12.77 10.01
N MET A 107 -10.52 11.98 11.06
CA MET A 107 -11.73 11.15 11.12
C MET A 107 -13.00 11.99 11.20
N LEU A 108 -13.00 13.04 12.03
CA LEU A 108 -14.12 13.98 12.16
C LEU A 108 -14.38 14.76 10.87
N ASP A 109 -13.31 15.06 10.14
CA ASP A 109 -13.36 15.67 8.80
C ASP A 109 -13.82 14.70 7.69
N GLY A 110 -14.01 13.40 7.99
CA GLY A 110 -14.34 12.38 6.99
C GLY A 110 -13.18 12.01 6.05
N LYS A 111 -11.94 12.32 6.42
CA LYS A 111 -10.71 12.06 5.65
C LYS A 111 -9.93 10.82 6.12
N PHE A 112 -10.30 10.26 7.27
CA PHE A 112 -9.69 9.04 7.82
C PHE A 112 -10.76 8.04 8.25
N ALA A 113 -10.54 6.77 7.92
CA ALA A 113 -11.41 5.66 8.29
C ALA A 113 -10.57 4.49 8.81
N VAL A 114 -11.12 3.79 9.80
CA VAL A 114 -10.55 2.56 10.33
C VAL A 114 -11.41 1.39 9.88
N VAL A 115 -10.78 0.39 9.27
CA VAL A 115 -11.42 -0.89 8.97
C VAL A 115 -10.91 -1.90 9.99
N GLN A 116 -11.81 -2.38 10.85
CA GLN A 116 -11.49 -3.36 11.89
C GLN A 116 -11.85 -4.77 11.47
N ASN A 117 -11.32 -5.75 12.20
CA ASN A 117 -11.60 -7.17 11.99
C ASN A 117 -11.25 -7.65 10.57
N VAL A 118 -10.16 -7.10 10.02
CA VAL A 118 -9.59 -7.51 8.73
C VAL A 118 -8.54 -8.58 9.00
N GLY A 119 -8.64 -9.70 8.30
CA GLY A 119 -7.74 -10.82 8.39
C GLY A 119 -8.15 -11.92 7.42
N TYR A 120 -7.49 -13.07 7.51
CA TYR A 120 -7.80 -14.25 6.70
C TYR A 120 -8.31 -15.40 7.59
N PRO A 121 -9.16 -16.30 7.06
CA PRO A 121 -9.64 -17.46 7.80
C PRO A 121 -8.49 -18.34 8.28
N ASN A 122 -8.64 -18.94 9.47
CA ASN A 122 -7.66 -19.84 10.08
C ASN A 122 -6.23 -19.26 10.08
N PRO A 123 -5.97 -18.18 10.85
CA PRO A 123 -4.66 -17.54 10.90
C PRO A 123 -3.57 -18.57 11.18
N ASN A 124 -2.57 -18.62 10.31
CA ASN A 124 -1.41 -19.44 10.58
C ASN A 124 -0.48 -18.67 11.55
N PHE A 125 0.20 -19.38 12.45
CA PHE A 125 1.08 -18.78 13.44
C PHE A 125 2.48 -18.44 12.89
N SER A 126 2.65 -18.38 11.57
CA SER A 126 3.93 -18.07 10.91
C SER A 126 3.92 -16.64 10.39
N HIS A 127 4.75 -15.79 11.00
CA HIS A 127 4.91 -14.39 10.60
C HIS A 127 5.24 -14.21 9.11
N PHE A 128 6.12 -15.05 8.56
CA PHE A 128 6.51 -14.98 7.14
C PHE A 128 5.32 -15.23 6.23
N ARG A 129 4.60 -16.33 6.46
CA ARG A 129 3.48 -16.70 5.60
C ARG A 129 2.27 -15.77 5.79
N SER A 130 2.02 -15.25 7.00
CA SER A 130 1.03 -14.18 7.18
C SER A 130 1.36 -12.95 6.34
N THR A 131 2.64 -12.55 6.32
CA THR A 131 3.11 -11.40 5.53
C THR A 131 2.90 -11.66 4.04
N ASP A 132 3.25 -12.85 3.55
CA ASP A 132 3.02 -13.21 2.14
C ASP A 132 1.54 -13.14 1.77
N ILE A 133 0.64 -13.62 2.62
CA ILE A 133 -0.81 -13.56 2.38
C ILE A 133 -1.24 -12.09 2.20
N TRP A 134 -0.80 -11.18 3.07
CA TRP A 134 -1.12 -9.76 2.96
C TRP A 134 -0.50 -9.10 1.72
N HIS A 135 0.75 -9.43 1.40
CA HIS A 135 1.47 -8.88 0.25
C HIS A 135 0.91 -9.39 -1.09
N THR A 136 0.47 -10.63 -1.14
CA THR A 136 -0.06 -11.26 -2.36
C THR A 136 -1.57 -11.12 -2.49
N ALA A 137 -2.27 -10.80 -1.40
CA ALA A 137 -3.73 -10.88 -1.29
C ALA A 137 -4.29 -12.27 -1.68
N SER A 138 -3.53 -13.34 -1.42
CA SER A 138 -3.93 -14.71 -1.71
C SER A 138 -4.89 -15.27 -0.66
N ASP A 139 -5.63 -16.31 -1.01
CA ASP A 139 -6.22 -17.19 0.00
C ASP A 139 -5.12 -17.79 0.90
N ALA A 140 -5.49 -18.13 2.15
CA ALA A 140 -4.55 -18.65 3.14
C ALA A 140 -3.85 -19.94 2.67
N SER A 141 -4.57 -20.78 1.90
CA SER A 141 -4.09 -22.05 1.34
C SER A 141 -3.31 -21.90 0.03
N THR A 142 -3.26 -20.70 -0.55
CA THR A 142 -2.70 -20.47 -1.89
C THR A 142 -1.39 -19.70 -1.79
N ILE A 143 -0.31 -20.25 -2.34
CA ILE A 143 0.99 -19.56 -2.38
C ILE A 143 1.13 -18.90 -3.76
N LEU A 144 1.32 -17.59 -3.76
CA LEU A 144 1.62 -16.80 -4.96
C LEU A 144 3.02 -16.20 -4.84
N THR A 145 3.67 -16.04 -5.97
CA THR A 145 5.00 -15.40 -6.09
C THR A 145 4.90 -13.93 -6.55
N THR A 146 3.68 -13.42 -6.70
CA THR A 146 3.41 -12.04 -7.14
C THR A 146 2.53 -11.32 -6.13
N GLY A 147 2.80 -10.03 -5.95
CA GLY A 147 2.05 -9.12 -5.10
C GLY A 147 0.85 -8.51 -5.79
N TRP A 148 -0.14 -8.06 -5.01
CA TRP A 148 -1.32 -7.44 -5.59
C TRP A 148 -1.03 -6.08 -6.24
N LEU A 149 -0.12 -5.27 -5.68
CA LEU A 149 0.33 -4.03 -6.33
C LEU A 149 1.16 -4.32 -7.57
N GLY A 150 2.04 -5.31 -7.52
CA GLY A 150 2.84 -5.73 -8.68
C GLY A 150 1.96 -6.19 -9.84
N ARG A 151 0.92 -6.98 -9.57
CA ARG A 151 -0.08 -7.36 -10.59
C ARG A 151 -0.84 -6.15 -11.14
N TYR A 152 -1.31 -5.26 -10.27
CA TYR A 152 -1.98 -4.03 -10.69
C TYR A 152 -1.09 -3.17 -11.60
N LEU A 153 0.16 -2.91 -11.20
CA LEU A 153 1.11 -2.15 -12.00
C LEU A 153 1.44 -2.84 -13.33
N HIS A 154 1.43 -4.17 -13.38
CA HIS A 154 1.63 -4.88 -14.64
C HIS A 154 0.47 -4.68 -15.62
N GLU A 155 -0.77 -4.58 -15.12
CA GLU A 155 -1.95 -4.26 -15.93
C GLU A 155 -1.89 -2.80 -16.44
N GLU A 156 -1.43 -1.86 -15.61
CA GLU A 156 -1.25 -0.44 -15.98
C GLU A 156 -0.08 -0.23 -16.97
N TYR A 157 0.98 -1.03 -16.86
CA TYR A 157 2.20 -0.93 -17.66
C TYR A 157 2.52 -2.25 -18.40
N PRO A 158 1.67 -2.68 -19.36
CA PRO A 158 1.77 -4.00 -20.00
C PRO A 158 3.02 -4.17 -20.86
N ASN A 159 3.62 -3.07 -21.31
CA ASN A 159 4.83 -3.09 -22.13
C ASN A 159 6.13 -3.15 -21.32
N TYR A 160 6.08 -3.00 -19.98
CA TYR A 160 7.26 -3.16 -19.13
C TYR A 160 7.64 -4.65 -19.03
N PRO A 161 8.94 -5.01 -19.07
CA PRO A 161 10.14 -4.15 -19.18
C PRO A 161 10.62 -3.91 -20.63
N GLY A 162 9.81 -4.28 -21.63
CA GLY A 162 10.12 -4.04 -23.04
C GLY A 162 10.27 -2.55 -23.37
N GLN A 163 9.34 -1.74 -22.86
CA GLN A 163 9.33 -0.28 -22.91
C GLN A 163 9.25 0.27 -21.49
N MET A 164 10.28 1.01 -21.08
CA MET A 164 10.31 1.69 -19.79
C MET A 164 9.38 2.91 -19.80
N PRO A 165 8.50 3.07 -18.79
CA PRO A 165 7.81 4.33 -18.53
C PRO A 165 8.78 5.49 -18.32
N ASN A 166 8.32 6.74 -18.50
CA ASN A 166 9.16 7.93 -18.28
C ASN A 166 9.50 8.10 -16.79
N ASP A 167 8.51 7.85 -15.92
CA ASP A 167 8.60 7.95 -14.47
C ASP A 167 8.53 6.55 -13.82
N PRO A 168 9.18 6.34 -12.65
CA PRO A 168 9.07 5.07 -11.95
C PRO A 168 7.62 4.78 -11.56
N MET A 169 7.14 3.58 -11.91
CA MET A 169 5.77 3.13 -11.66
C MET A 169 5.41 3.09 -10.18
N SER A 170 6.39 2.76 -9.35
CA SER A 170 6.29 2.84 -7.89
C SER A 170 7.66 3.03 -7.28
N ILE A 171 7.68 3.66 -6.10
CA ILE A 171 8.88 3.87 -5.30
C ILE A 171 8.69 3.16 -3.97
N GLN A 172 9.67 2.38 -3.58
CA GLN A 172 9.76 1.80 -2.24
C GLN A 172 10.95 2.40 -1.50
N ILE A 173 10.70 2.90 -0.30
CA ILE A 173 11.77 3.31 0.60
C ILE A 173 12.28 2.08 1.34
N GLY A 174 13.45 1.59 0.96
CA GLY A 174 14.00 0.34 1.46
C GLY A 174 15.18 -0.16 0.62
N THR A 175 15.75 -1.30 1.00
CA THR A 175 16.90 -1.90 0.31
C THR A 175 16.53 -2.81 -0.85
N SER A 176 15.29 -3.31 -0.89
CA SER A 176 14.81 -4.25 -1.89
C SER A 176 13.30 -4.12 -2.03
N ALA A 177 12.76 -4.49 -3.19
CA ALA A 177 11.32 -4.49 -3.41
C ALA A 177 10.61 -5.56 -2.59
N ASP A 178 9.49 -5.19 -1.97
CA ASP A 178 8.61 -6.10 -1.24
C ASP A 178 7.83 -7.00 -2.21
N LEU A 179 7.44 -8.18 -1.73
CA LEU A 179 6.62 -9.12 -2.50
C LEU A 179 5.35 -8.46 -3.05
N SER A 180 4.79 -7.49 -2.32
CA SER A 180 3.61 -6.73 -2.75
C SER A 180 3.79 -6.04 -4.11
N LEU A 181 5.03 -5.67 -4.48
CA LEU A 181 5.38 -4.94 -5.71
C LEU A 181 6.02 -5.82 -6.79
N ILE A 182 6.09 -7.13 -6.57
CA ILE A 182 6.58 -8.09 -7.58
C ILE A 182 5.43 -8.52 -8.48
N SER A 183 5.64 -8.43 -9.80
CA SER A 183 4.73 -8.92 -10.83
C SER A 183 5.27 -10.19 -11.51
N GLN A 184 4.52 -10.70 -12.48
CA GLN A 184 4.95 -11.84 -13.30
C GLN A 184 6.18 -11.52 -14.19
N VAL A 185 6.46 -10.25 -14.44
CA VAL A 185 7.62 -9.79 -15.23
C VAL A 185 8.77 -9.26 -14.36
N GLY A 186 8.67 -9.40 -13.04
CA GLY A 186 9.69 -8.97 -12.08
C GLY A 186 9.23 -7.80 -11.20
N THR A 187 10.19 -7.11 -10.57
CA THR A 187 9.88 -5.95 -9.72
C THR A 187 9.26 -4.81 -10.53
N MET A 188 8.17 -4.24 -9.99
CA MET A 188 7.52 -3.04 -10.51
C MET A 188 7.91 -1.78 -9.71
N ALA A 189 8.85 -1.92 -8.78
CA ALA A 189 9.27 -0.87 -7.86
C ALA A 189 10.74 -0.51 -8.01
N LEU A 190 10.98 0.79 -7.93
CA LEU A 190 12.31 1.33 -7.69
C LEU A 190 12.54 1.41 -6.19
N SER A 191 13.54 0.69 -5.67
CA SER A 191 13.85 0.65 -4.25
C SER A 191 15.14 1.40 -3.93
N PHE A 192 15.07 2.35 -3.01
CA PHE A 192 16.24 3.05 -2.47
C PHE A 192 15.95 3.56 -1.06
N GLN A 193 16.99 3.75 -0.25
CA GLN A 193 16.85 4.38 1.07
C GLN A 193 16.98 5.90 1.00
N ASP A 194 17.88 6.40 0.15
CA ASP A 194 18.17 7.81 -0.01
C ASP A 194 18.26 8.16 -1.51
N PRO A 195 17.44 9.10 -2.02
CA PRO A 195 17.51 9.57 -3.41
C PRO A 195 18.90 10.06 -3.85
N ASN A 196 19.64 10.73 -2.96
CA ASN A 196 20.97 11.25 -3.24
C ASN A 196 21.99 10.12 -3.34
N GLN A 197 21.94 9.13 -2.45
CA GLN A 197 22.81 7.96 -2.55
C GLN A 197 22.51 7.17 -3.82
N PHE A 198 21.23 7.03 -4.18
CA PHE A 198 20.82 6.36 -5.40
C PHE A 198 21.35 7.08 -6.65
N TYR A 199 21.20 8.40 -6.72
CA TYR A 199 21.75 9.23 -7.79
C TYR A 199 23.30 9.24 -7.81
N GLN A 200 23.91 9.19 -6.62
CA GLN A 200 25.30 8.84 -6.31
C GLN A 200 25.80 7.65 -7.15
N LEU A 201 25.10 6.54 -6.99
CA LEU A 201 25.46 5.22 -7.49
C LEU A 201 25.42 5.13 -9.01
N VAL A 202 24.48 5.81 -9.66
CA VAL A 202 24.15 5.62 -11.09
C VAL A 202 24.78 6.64 -12.05
N GLN A 203 25.18 7.83 -11.58
CA GLN A 203 25.73 8.89 -12.43
C GLN A 203 27.15 8.63 -12.97
N GLY A 204 27.83 7.58 -12.50
CA GLY A 204 29.24 7.32 -12.79
C GLY A 204 29.56 6.88 -14.23
N GLY A 205 28.58 6.75 -15.12
CA GLY A 205 28.85 6.35 -16.51
C GLY A 205 27.86 6.86 -17.54
N ASN A 206 28.36 7.06 -18.75
CA ASN A 206 27.55 7.32 -19.93
C ASN A 206 27.18 5.97 -20.55
N TYR A 207 25.95 5.50 -20.33
CA TYR A 207 25.50 4.17 -20.76
C TYR A 207 24.68 4.19 -22.07
N SER A 208 24.65 5.34 -22.74
CA SER A 208 23.87 5.57 -23.95
C SER A 208 24.74 5.60 -25.21
N GLY A 209 24.15 5.29 -26.37
CA GLY A 209 24.81 5.47 -27.67
C GLY A 209 25.84 4.40 -28.08
N TYR A 210 25.89 3.25 -27.41
CA TYR A 210 26.74 2.13 -27.81
C TYR A 210 26.13 1.34 -28.97
N GLU A 211 26.94 0.98 -29.96
CA GLU A 211 26.53 0.02 -30.98
C GLU A 211 26.28 -1.37 -30.38
N ARG A 212 25.22 -2.02 -30.86
CA ARG A 212 24.84 -3.36 -30.43
C ARG A 212 25.91 -4.37 -30.88
N VAL A 213 26.56 -5.02 -29.92
CA VAL A 213 27.54 -6.08 -30.21
C VAL A 213 26.78 -7.38 -30.52
N LYS A 214 26.92 -7.91 -31.73
CA LYS A 214 26.21 -9.12 -32.21
C LYS A 214 27.01 -10.40 -31.96
N THR A 215 27.30 -10.69 -30.70
CA THR A 215 27.94 -11.94 -30.25
C THR A 215 27.23 -12.45 -29.00
N LEU A 216 27.44 -13.71 -28.61
CA LEU A 216 26.83 -14.26 -27.38
C LEU A 216 27.22 -13.43 -26.14
N ALA A 217 28.49 -13.03 -26.02
CA ALA A 217 28.94 -12.10 -24.98
C ALA A 217 28.44 -10.66 -25.21
N GLY A 218 28.17 -10.30 -26.46
CA GLY A 218 27.62 -9.01 -26.85
C GLY A 218 26.18 -8.82 -26.36
N ASP A 219 25.34 -9.85 -26.40
CA ASP A 219 23.97 -9.79 -25.90
C ASP A 219 23.92 -9.52 -24.38
N GLU A 220 24.79 -10.16 -23.59
CA GLU A 220 24.94 -9.88 -22.15
C GLU A 220 25.42 -8.46 -21.87
N LEU A 221 26.37 -7.97 -22.68
CA LEU A 221 26.85 -6.59 -22.58
C LEU A 221 25.75 -5.58 -22.95
N ASN A 222 24.96 -5.87 -23.99
CA ASN A 222 23.84 -5.02 -24.41
C ASN A 222 22.75 -5.00 -23.33
N PHE A 223 22.46 -6.13 -22.70
CA PHE A 223 21.51 -6.22 -21.59
C PHE A 223 21.98 -5.39 -20.40
N THR A 224 23.24 -5.54 -20.00
CA THR A 224 23.84 -4.77 -18.89
C THR A 224 23.78 -3.26 -19.18
N ARG A 225 24.14 -2.83 -20.39
CA ARG A 225 24.04 -1.42 -20.81
C ARG A 225 22.60 -0.91 -20.75
N LYS A 226 21.62 -1.70 -21.20
CA LYS A 226 20.20 -1.35 -21.12
C LYS A 226 19.78 -1.14 -19.66
N VAL A 227 20.07 -2.09 -18.77
CA VAL A 227 19.76 -1.98 -17.33
C VAL A 227 20.38 -0.73 -16.71
N MET A 228 21.62 -0.39 -17.06
CA MET A 228 22.29 0.82 -16.56
C MET A 228 21.65 2.10 -17.10
N ALA A 229 21.29 2.15 -18.38
CA ALA A 229 20.61 3.29 -18.98
C ALA A 229 19.21 3.50 -18.36
N ASP A 230 18.46 2.42 -18.20
CA ASP A 230 17.12 2.42 -17.58
C ASP A 230 17.21 2.88 -16.11
N SER A 231 18.22 2.44 -15.37
CA SER A 231 18.47 2.88 -13.98
C SER A 231 18.81 4.36 -13.88
N LEU A 232 19.62 4.88 -14.80
CA LEU A 232 20.01 6.29 -14.85
C LEU A 232 18.81 7.21 -15.16
N GLN A 233 17.91 6.77 -16.05
CA GLN A 233 16.67 7.50 -16.35
C GLN A 233 15.86 7.72 -15.07
N TYR A 234 15.51 6.64 -14.36
CA TYR A 234 14.73 6.74 -13.14
C TYR A 234 15.44 7.49 -12.02
N ALA A 235 16.74 7.31 -11.84
CA ALA A 235 17.50 8.07 -10.85
C ALA A 235 17.47 9.58 -11.11
N THR A 236 17.57 9.99 -12.37
CA THR A 236 17.47 11.40 -12.74
C THR A 236 16.10 11.97 -12.40
N ARG A 237 15.03 11.23 -12.72
CA ARG A 237 13.65 11.63 -12.40
C ARG A 237 13.41 11.75 -10.90
N VAL A 238 13.86 10.76 -10.13
CA VAL A 238 13.74 10.74 -8.66
C VAL A 238 14.54 11.87 -8.03
N LYS A 239 15.77 12.13 -8.50
CA LYS A 239 16.59 13.24 -8.00
C LYS A 239 15.93 14.58 -8.28
N GLN A 240 15.44 14.79 -9.49
CA GLN A 240 14.73 16.01 -9.87
C GLN A 240 13.49 16.24 -9.00
N ALA A 241 12.71 15.18 -8.75
CA ALA A 241 11.55 15.25 -7.85
C ALA A 241 11.97 15.56 -6.40
N ALA A 242 13.04 14.92 -5.91
CA ALA A 242 13.56 15.13 -4.56
C ALA A 242 14.09 16.55 -4.35
N ASP A 243 14.78 17.12 -5.34
CA ASP A 243 15.30 18.50 -5.29
C ASP A 243 14.22 19.57 -5.31
N ASN A 244 13.09 19.27 -5.95
CA ASN A 244 11.92 20.14 -5.95
C ASN A 244 11.09 19.99 -4.66
N GLY A 245 11.32 18.94 -3.88
CA GLY A 245 10.62 18.66 -2.62
C GLY A 245 11.09 19.54 -1.47
N GLN A 246 10.19 19.82 -0.53
CA GLN A 246 10.51 20.49 0.72
C GLN A 246 10.08 19.64 1.91
N ASN A 247 10.97 19.47 2.88
CA ASN A 247 10.64 18.80 4.14
C ASN A 247 9.80 19.74 5.01
N LEU A 248 8.50 19.45 5.12
CA LEU A 248 7.56 20.26 5.91
C LEU A 248 7.55 19.90 7.40
N ALA A 249 8.21 18.80 7.79
CA ALA A 249 8.29 18.33 9.15
C ALA A 249 9.69 17.80 9.46
N THR A 250 10.18 18.09 10.66
CA THR A 250 11.39 17.48 11.20
C THR A 250 11.00 16.21 11.96
N TYR A 251 11.37 15.05 11.44
CA TYR A 251 11.18 13.81 12.18
C TYR A 251 12.17 13.71 13.34
N PRO A 252 11.75 13.18 14.51
CA PRO A 252 12.69 12.89 15.58
C PRO A 252 13.77 11.93 15.07
N GLN A 253 15.04 12.22 15.39
CA GLN A 253 16.13 11.29 15.11
C GLN A 253 15.83 9.97 15.84
N ILE A 254 15.72 8.88 15.08
CA ILE A 254 15.53 7.55 15.68
C ILE A 254 16.81 7.24 16.47
N ILE A 255 16.74 7.35 17.79
CA ILE A 255 17.77 6.78 18.66
C ILE A 255 17.61 5.26 18.53
N ALA A 256 18.53 4.62 17.84
CA ALA A 256 18.58 3.18 17.61
C ALA A 256 18.91 2.39 18.90
N SER A 257 18.22 2.63 20.01
CA SER A 257 18.49 2.02 21.31
C SER A 257 17.37 1.14 21.87
N LEU A 258 16.41 0.68 21.04
CA LEU A 258 15.30 -0.16 21.52
C LEU A 258 15.10 -1.46 20.72
N ILE A 259 16.12 -1.90 20.00
CA ILE A 259 16.19 -3.29 19.48
C ILE A 259 17.54 -3.87 19.92
N SER A 260 17.61 -4.26 21.19
CA SER A 260 18.59 -5.21 21.74
C SER A 260 17.91 -6.02 22.82
#